data_AF-A0A239NZW2-F1
#
_entry.id   AF-A0A239NZW2-F1
#
_cell.length_a   1.000
_cell.length_b   1.000
_cell.length_c   1.000
_cell.angle_alpha   90.00
_cell.angle_beta   90.00
_cell.angle_gamma   90.00
#
_symmetry.space_group_name_H-M   'P 1'
#
loop_
_entity.id
_entity.type
_entity.pdbx_description
1 polymer ?
#
loop_
_entity_poly.entity_id
_entity_poly.type
_entity_poly.pdbx_seq_one_letter_code
_entity_poly.pdbx_strand_id
1 'polypeptide(L)'
;MTWPAPEPDCWLHPAVEVRADSLAGQGLFAREPLPAGTVVSRIGGRLVSGEELRWLLDAAHDYVDTITVADDVHLVLPAGQLNGKGNHSCDPNLWWGAPYTLVARRRIAAGTELTNDYATSTGDPAFTMPCRCGAAACRGVVTGRDWTRPDLQARYGPHWVPALLDRVRPTRDAVEAWFVGVLDGSRSRDDADRWAAKWDADDEAVRWALDLLHGIDLQVDRTGMFLHDDEQVRGWLAEFRARRAGDS
;
A
#
# COMPACT_ATOMS: atom_id res chain seq x y z
N MET A 1 -15.36 -7.19 6.15
CA MET A 1 -15.77 -6.52 4.90
C MET A 1 -16.00 -7.58 3.83
N THR A 2 -17.07 -7.49 3.05
CA THR A 2 -17.26 -8.33 1.85
C THR A 2 -16.63 -7.61 0.66
N TRP A 3 -15.52 -8.12 0.15
CA TRP A 3 -14.87 -7.57 -1.04
C TRP A 3 -15.77 -7.81 -2.27
N PRO A 4 -15.88 -6.84 -3.20
CA PRO A 4 -16.63 -7.07 -4.42
C PRO A 4 -16.01 -8.25 -5.18
N ALA A 5 -16.84 -9.06 -5.84
CA ALA A 5 -16.32 -10.14 -6.67
C ALA A 5 -15.42 -9.56 -7.78
N PRO A 6 -14.26 -10.16 -8.07
CA PRO A 6 -13.43 -9.74 -9.20
C PRO A 6 -14.17 -9.99 -10.51
N GLU A 7 -13.90 -9.14 -11.50
CA GLU A 7 -14.26 -9.48 -12.88
C GLU A 7 -13.44 -10.71 -13.33
N PRO A 8 -13.99 -11.58 -14.19
CA PRO A 8 -13.27 -12.77 -14.64
C PRO A 8 -12.05 -12.43 -15.50
N ASP A 9 -12.13 -11.34 -16.27
CA ASP A 9 -11.11 -10.95 -17.23
C ASP A 9 -10.23 -9.83 -16.70
N CYS A 10 -8.94 -9.94 -17.00
CA CYS A 10 -7.99 -8.87 -16.76
C CYS A 10 -8.16 -7.75 -17.81
N TRP A 11 -7.76 -6.54 -17.43
CA TRP A 11 -7.72 -5.40 -18.34
C TRP A 11 -6.42 -4.63 -18.16
N LEU A 12 -5.84 -4.17 -19.27
CA LEU A 12 -4.72 -3.23 -19.29
C LEU A 12 -5.16 -1.96 -19.99
N HIS A 13 -4.64 -0.83 -19.51
CA HIS A 13 -4.86 0.45 -20.15
C HIS A 13 -4.33 0.43 -21.60
N PRO A 14 -5.03 1.02 -22.59
CA PRO A 14 -4.65 0.94 -24.01
C PRO A 14 -3.24 1.45 -24.34
N ALA A 15 -2.74 2.39 -23.53
CA ALA A 15 -1.37 2.89 -23.62
C ALA A 15 -0.33 1.96 -22.96
N VAL A 16 -0.64 0.70 -22.69
CA VAL A 16 0.29 -0.30 -22.17
C VAL A 16 0.72 -1.25 -23.29
N GLU A 17 1.98 -1.65 -23.27
CA GLU A 17 2.50 -2.69 -24.16
C GLU A 17 3.45 -3.64 -23.47
N VAL A 18 3.63 -4.82 -24.06
CA VAL A 18 4.64 -5.77 -23.63
C VAL A 18 5.91 -5.56 -24.44
N ARG A 19 7.05 -5.46 -23.77
CA ARG A 19 8.38 -5.45 -24.40
C ARG A 19 9.28 -6.51 -23.78
N ALA A 20 10.27 -6.98 -24.54
CA ALA A 20 11.26 -7.98 -24.11
C ALA A 20 12.56 -7.37 -23.55
N ASP A 21 12.72 -6.05 -23.61
CA ASP A 21 13.83 -5.35 -22.98
C ASP A 21 13.34 -4.83 -21.62
N SER A 22 13.48 -5.65 -20.59
CA SER A 22 12.83 -5.47 -19.29
C SER A 22 13.69 -6.03 -18.16
N LEU A 23 13.46 -5.52 -16.94
CA LEU A 23 14.10 -5.98 -15.71
C LEU A 23 14.08 -7.50 -15.49
N ALA A 24 13.05 -8.20 -15.98
CA ALA A 24 12.87 -9.63 -15.75
C ALA A 24 12.38 -10.38 -17.01
N GLY A 25 12.98 -10.08 -18.16
CA GLY A 25 12.66 -10.72 -19.44
C GLY A 25 11.56 -9.99 -20.19
N GLN A 26 10.29 -10.21 -19.87
CA GLN A 26 9.19 -9.42 -20.44
C GLN A 26 8.63 -8.46 -19.40
N GLY A 27 8.24 -7.27 -19.83
CA GLY A 27 7.69 -6.24 -18.95
C GLY A 27 6.58 -5.44 -19.61
N LEU A 28 5.76 -4.79 -18.78
CA LEU A 28 4.76 -3.81 -19.22
C LEU A 28 5.40 -2.44 -19.35
N PHE A 29 5.11 -1.70 -20.43
CA PHE A 29 5.66 -0.38 -20.70
C PHE A 29 4.56 0.60 -21.07
N ALA A 30 4.73 1.86 -20.67
CA ALA A 30 3.88 2.94 -21.13
C ALA A 30 4.20 3.30 -22.59
N ARG A 31 3.25 3.19 -23.51
CA ARG A 31 3.35 3.68 -24.90
C ARG A 31 3.34 5.21 -24.94
N GLU A 32 2.60 5.83 -24.03
CA GLU A 32 2.36 7.27 -23.95
C GLU A 32 2.48 7.75 -22.49
N PRO A 33 2.63 9.07 -22.24
CA PRO A 33 2.67 9.57 -20.86
C PRO A 33 1.37 9.27 -20.10
N LEU A 34 1.47 8.73 -18.89
CA LEU A 34 0.33 8.48 -18.00
C LEU A 34 0.33 9.48 -16.84
N PRO A 35 -0.75 10.26 -16.64
CA PRO A 35 -0.91 11.09 -15.44
C PRO A 35 -0.92 10.27 -14.16
N ALA A 36 -0.53 10.87 -13.03
CA ALA A 36 -0.72 10.27 -11.71
C ALA A 36 -2.21 9.98 -11.46
N GLY A 37 -2.52 8.87 -10.80
CA GLY A 37 -3.88 8.41 -10.54
C GLY A 37 -4.55 7.65 -11.68
N THR A 38 -3.93 7.58 -12.87
CA THR A 38 -4.49 6.81 -14.01
C THR A 38 -4.57 5.32 -13.66
N VAL A 39 -5.72 4.68 -13.89
CA VAL A 39 -5.85 3.22 -13.76
C VAL A 39 -5.11 2.56 -14.91
N VAL A 40 -4.12 1.71 -14.58
CA VAL A 40 -3.21 1.10 -15.56
C VAL A 40 -3.52 -0.38 -15.79
N SER A 41 -3.90 -1.09 -14.73
CA SER A 41 -4.16 -2.52 -14.77
C SER A 41 -5.30 -2.84 -13.83
N ARG A 42 -6.25 -3.65 -14.30
CA ARG A 42 -7.26 -4.31 -13.48
C ARG A 42 -7.02 -5.80 -13.57
N ILE A 43 -6.81 -6.40 -12.41
CA ILE A 43 -6.52 -7.82 -12.27
C ILE A 43 -7.86 -8.56 -12.10
N GLY A 44 -8.23 -9.32 -13.11
CA GLY A 44 -9.38 -10.21 -13.05
C GLY A 44 -8.99 -11.63 -12.64
N GLY A 45 -9.99 -12.48 -12.48
CA GLY A 45 -9.79 -13.90 -12.23
C GLY A 45 -10.83 -14.47 -11.26
N ARG A 46 -10.41 -15.47 -10.49
CA ARG A 46 -11.27 -16.17 -9.54
C ARG A 46 -10.69 -16.14 -8.15
N LEU A 47 -11.58 -16.05 -7.16
CA LEU A 47 -11.20 -16.20 -5.76
C LEU A 47 -11.12 -17.69 -5.40
N VAL A 48 -10.06 -18.08 -4.71
CA VAL A 48 -9.81 -19.45 -4.23
C VAL A 48 -9.41 -19.42 -2.75
N SER A 49 -9.59 -20.54 -2.04
CA SER A 49 -9.05 -20.70 -0.69
C SER A 49 -7.54 -20.89 -0.71
N GLY A 50 -6.87 -20.76 0.44
CA GLY A 50 -5.46 -21.09 0.57
C GLY A 50 -5.15 -22.57 0.36
N GLU A 51 -6.10 -23.47 0.62
CA GLU A 51 -5.99 -24.88 0.27
C GLU A 51 -6.00 -25.10 -1.25
N GLU A 52 -6.97 -24.53 -1.93
CA GLU A 52 -7.07 -24.64 -3.39
C GLU A 52 -5.87 -23.97 -4.07
N LEU A 53 -5.40 -22.83 -3.56
CA LEU A 53 -4.21 -22.18 -4.07
C LEU A 53 -2.97 -23.10 -3.96
N ARG A 54 -2.75 -23.73 -2.80
CA ARG A 54 -1.62 -24.67 -2.66
C ARG A 54 -1.71 -25.81 -3.66
N TRP A 55 -2.90 -26.39 -3.84
CA TRP A 55 -3.11 -27.42 -4.85
C TRP A 55 -2.79 -26.94 -6.27
N LEU A 56 -3.21 -25.71 -6.63
CA LEU A 56 -2.90 -25.12 -7.93
C LEU A 56 -1.40 -24.92 -8.12
N LEU A 57 -0.69 -24.40 -7.11
CA LEU A 57 0.75 -24.18 -7.15
C LEU A 57 1.53 -25.50 -7.28
N ASP A 58 1.09 -26.56 -6.58
CA ASP A 58 1.70 -27.89 -6.65
C ASP A 58 1.45 -28.57 -8.01
N ALA A 59 0.29 -28.33 -8.63
CA ALA A 59 -0.08 -28.91 -9.92
C ALA A 59 0.44 -28.11 -11.13
N ALA A 60 0.78 -26.84 -10.93
CA ALA A 60 1.18 -25.96 -12.02
C ALA A 60 2.58 -26.31 -12.53
N HIS A 61 2.70 -26.37 -13.86
CA HIS A 61 4.00 -26.49 -14.53
C HIS A 61 4.61 -25.11 -14.82
N ASP A 62 3.79 -24.06 -14.84
CA ASP A 62 4.14 -22.66 -15.06
C ASP A 62 3.82 -21.81 -13.82
N TYR A 63 4.28 -20.55 -13.80
CA TYR A 63 4.00 -19.60 -12.73
C TYR A 63 2.50 -19.28 -12.60
N VAL A 64 1.99 -19.23 -11.36
CA VAL A 64 0.62 -18.80 -11.06
C VAL A 64 0.66 -17.41 -10.44
N ASP A 65 0.13 -16.42 -11.16
CA ASP A 65 -0.04 -15.06 -10.63
C ASP A 65 -1.16 -15.04 -9.58
N THR A 66 -0.85 -14.56 -8.39
CA THR A 66 -1.82 -14.50 -7.29
C THR A 66 -1.71 -13.23 -6.47
N ILE A 67 -2.85 -12.81 -5.93
CA ILE A 67 -2.97 -11.65 -5.06
C ILE A 67 -3.69 -12.06 -3.78
N THR A 68 -3.15 -11.72 -2.60
CA THR A 68 -3.84 -11.94 -1.33
C THR A 68 -5.00 -10.96 -1.18
N VAL A 69 -6.22 -11.48 -1.02
CA VAL A 69 -7.44 -10.68 -0.85
C VAL A 69 -7.90 -10.67 0.60
N ALA A 70 -7.79 -11.81 1.28
CA ALA A 70 -7.96 -11.97 2.73
C ALA A 70 -7.03 -13.09 3.24
N ASP A 71 -7.03 -13.36 4.55
CA ASP A 71 -6.11 -14.33 5.16
C ASP A 71 -6.13 -15.73 4.52
N ASP A 72 -7.30 -16.21 4.09
CA ASP A 72 -7.47 -17.49 3.38
C ASP A 72 -8.20 -17.32 2.03
N VAL A 73 -8.10 -16.14 1.43
CA VAL A 73 -8.73 -15.85 0.13
C VAL A 73 -7.73 -15.21 -0.81
N HIS A 74 -7.55 -15.83 -1.97
CA HIS A 74 -6.58 -15.42 -2.97
C HIS A 74 -7.26 -15.21 -4.32
N LEU A 75 -6.92 -14.14 -5.01
CA LEU A 75 -7.25 -13.97 -6.42
C LEU A 75 -6.20 -14.72 -7.24
N VAL A 76 -6.66 -15.64 -8.10
CA VAL A 76 -5.83 -16.32 -9.10
C VAL A 76 -6.19 -15.76 -10.47
N LEU A 77 -5.20 -15.21 -11.16
CA LEU A 77 -5.39 -14.68 -12.50
C LEU A 77 -5.58 -15.83 -13.50
N PRO A 78 -6.34 -15.62 -14.59
CA PRO A 78 -6.34 -16.56 -15.71
C PRO A 78 -4.93 -16.69 -16.30
N ALA A 79 -4.58 -17.89 -16.76
CA ALA A 79 -3.28 -18.13 -17.38
C ALA A 79 -3.11 -17.31 -18.68
N GLY A 80 -1.89 -16.88 -18.97
CA GLY A 80 -1.53 -16.19 -20.22
C GLY A 80 -1.99 -14.73 -20.30
N GLN A 81 -2.53 -14.15 -19.23
CA GLN A 81 -2.93 -12.74 -19.21
C GLN A 81 -1.71 -11.82 -19.22
N LEU A 82 -1.80 -10.72 -20.00
CA LEU A 82 -0.70 -9.76 -20.11
C LEU A 82 -0.40 -9.05 -18.79
N ASN A 83 -1.39 -8.94 -17.89
CA ASN A 83 -1.22 -8.33 -16.56
C ASN A 83 -0.15 -9.03 -15.72
N GLY A 84 0.06 -10.34 -15.90
CA GLY A 84 1.11 -11.12 -15.24
C GLY A 84 2.53 -10.77 -15.71
N LYS A 85 2.69 -9.86 -16.68
CA LYS A 85 3.99 -9.33 -17.12
C LYS A 85 4.41 -8.07 -16.35
N GLY A 86 3.62 -7.63 -15.37
CA GLY A 86 3.96 -6.49 -14.52
C GLY A 86 5.08 -6.86 -13.55
N ASN A 87 6.24 -6.22 -13.68
CA ASN A 87 7.41 -6.58 -12.89
C ASN A 87 7.51 -5.86 -11.55
N HIS A 88 8.34 -6.41 -10.68
CA HIS A 88 8.63 -5.83 -9.39
C HIS A 88 9.66 -4.68 -9.45
N SER A 89 9.39 -3.59 -8.71
CA SER A 89 10.39 -2.63 -8.26
C SER A 89 10.17 -2.26 -6.79
N CYS A 90 11.25 -2.05 -6.04
CA CYS A 90 11.18 -1.55 -4.65
C CYS A 90 10.84 -0.06 -4.57
N ASP A 91 10.98 0.70 -5.67
CA ASP A 91 10.40 2.03 -5.83
C ASP A 91 9.53 2.06 -7.10
N PRO A 92 8.31 1.48 -7.02
CA PRO A 92 7.48 1.30 -8.19
C PRO A 92 6.85 2.61 -8.65
N ASN A 93 6.43 2.64 -9.91
CA ASN A 93 5.63 3.71 -10.49
C ASN A 93 4.12 3.39 -10.52
N LEU A 94 3.72 2.15 -10.18
CA LEU A 94 2.35 1.77 -9.89
C LEU A 94 2.17 1.42 -8.41
N TRP A 95 0.95 1.56 -7.92
CA TRP A 95 0.53 1.15 -6.58
C TRP A 95 -0.96 0.76 -6.57
N TRP A 96 -1.45 0.14 -5.50
CA TRP A 96 -2.83 -0.35 -5.43
C TRP A 96 -3.84 0.79 -5.27
N GLY A 97 -4.88 0.79 -6.11
CA GLY A 97 -6.01 1.73 -6.06
C GLY A 97 -7.30 1.14 -5.47
N ALA A 98 -7.28 -0.14 -5.10
CA ALA A 98 -8.36 -0.98 -4.56
C ALA A 98 -9.19 -1.80 -5.59
N PRO A 99 -9.82 -2.89 -5.11
CA PRO A 99 -9.11 -4.03 -4.51
C PRO A 99 -8.26 -4.78 -5.56
N TYR A 100 -8.54 -4.56 -6.85
CA TYR A 100 -7.95 -5.31 -7.96
C TYR A 100 -7.29 -4.41 -9.01
N THR A 101 -7.08 -3.13 -8.70
CA THR A 101 -6.52 -2.17 -9.64
C THR A 101 -5.15 -1.67 -9.22
N LEU A 102 -4.26 -1.54 -10.20
CA LEU A 102 -3.02 -0.79 -10.08
C LEU A 102 -3.18 0.54 -10.80
N VAL A 103 -2.81 1.62 -10.12
CA VAL A 103 -2.90 2.98 -10.64
C VAL A 103 -1.51 3.62 -10.65
N ALA A 104 -1.33 4.62 -11.51
CA ALA A 104 -0.07 5.36 -11.60
C ALA A 104 0.18 6.14 -10.30
N ARG A 105 1.25 5.81 -9.58
CA ARG A 105 1.67 6.47 -8.33
C ARG A 105 2.16 7.90 -8.54
N ARG A 106 2.69 8.16 -9.73
CA ARG A 106 3.27 9.43 -10.18
C ARG A 106 3.05 9.56 -11.67
N ARG A 107 3.33 10.73 -12.25
CA ARG A 107 3.37 10.86 -13.72
C ARG A 107 4.41 9.89 -14.29
N ILE A 108 4.02 9.14 -15.31
CA ILE A 108 4.86 8.14 -15.98
C ILE A 108 5.15 8.65 -17.39
N ALA A 109 6.41 8.65 -17.81
CA ALA A 109 6.78 9.03 -19.16
C ALA A 109 6.57 7.87 -20.14
N ALA A 110 6.33 8.18 -21.42
CA ALA A 110 6.34 7.18 -22.48
C ALA A 110 7.68 6.42 -22.49
N GLY A 111 7.63 5.12 -22.78
CA GLY A 111 8.76 4.21 -22.76
C GLY A 111 9.22 3.76 -21.38
N THR A 112 8.58 4.19 -20.28
CA THR A 112 8.92 3.74 -18.93
C THR A 112 8.33 2.36 -18.66
N GLU A 113 9.13 1.46 -18.07
CA GLU A 113 8.63 0.17 -17.57
C GLU A 113 7.70 0.38 -16.39
N LEU A 114 6.55 -0.27 -16.42
CA LEU A 114 5.49 -0.23 -15.41
C LEU A 114 5.74 -1.34 -14.40
N THR A 115 5.89 -0.95 -13.14
CA THR A 115 6.27 -1.85 -12.06
C THR A 115 5.41 -1.61 -10.83
N ASN A 116 5.20 -2.66 -10.03
CA ASN A 116 4.56 -2.59 -8.72
C ASN A 116 5.47 -3.21 -7.64
N ASP A 117 5.07 -3.07 -6.38
CA ASP A 117 5.77 -3.73 -5.28
C ASP A 117 5.03 -5.00 -4.87
N TYR A 118 5.60 -6.18 -5.11
CA TYR A 118 4.95 -7.46 -4.77
C TYR A 118 4.70 -7.62 -3.26
N ALA A 119 5.49 -6.96 -2.40
CA ALA A 119 5.24 -6.92 -0.96
C ALA A 119 3.89 -6.27 -0.60
N THR A 120 3.34 -5.45 -1.49
CA THR A 120 2.05 -4.79 -1.27
C THR A 120 0.85 -5.64 -1.67
N SER A 121 1.09 -6.85 -2.20
CA SER A 121 0.06 -7.78 -2.67
C SER A 121 0.19 -9.22 -2.21
N THR A 122 1.27 -9.57 -1.51
CA THR A 122 1.51 -10.92 -0.99
C THR A 122 1.49 -10.93 0.53
N GLY A 123 0.54 -11.67 1.10
CA GLY A 123 0.38 -11.86 2.55
C GLY A 123 0.94 -13.16 3.09
N ASP A 124 1.52 -14.01 2.22
CA ASP A 124 2.13 -15.28 2.62
C ASP A 124 3.44 -15.03 3.39
N PRO A 125 3.52 -15.38 4.69
CA PRO A 125 4.73 -15.17 5.49
C PRO A 125 5.94 -15.99 5.02
N ALA A 126 5.77 -17.00 4.18
CA ALA A 126 6.85 -17.78 3.58
C ALA A 126 7.37 -17.20 2.25
N PHE A 127 6.65 -16.25 1.64
CA PHE A 127 7.08 -15.62 0.40
C PHE A 127 8.42 -14.91 0.58
N THR A 128 9.38 -15.24 -0.29
CA THR A 128 10.68 -14.60 -0.40
C THR A 128 11.13 -14.54 -1.85
N MET A 129 11.66 -13.40 -2.28
CA MET A 129 12.12 -13.19 -3.64
C MET A 129 13.39 -12.32 -3.65
N PRO A 130 14.55 -12.86 -4.11
CA PRO A 130 15.73 -12.04 -4.37
C PRO A 130 15.42 -10.93 -5.38
N CYS A 131 15.84 -9.71 -5.07
CA CYS A 131 15.51 -8.52 -5.85
C CYS A 131 16.77 -7.78 -6.32
N ARG A 132 16.80 -7.47 -7.61
CA ARG A 132 17.84 -6.66 -8.26
C ARG A 132 17.22 -5.58 -9.16
N CYS A 133 16.08 -5.02 -8.75
CA CYS A 133 15.29 -4.07 -9.56
C CYS A 133 15.99 -2.75 -9.92
N GLY A 134 17.18 -2.48 -9.37
CA GLY A 134 17.97 -1.28 -9.68
C GLY A 134 17.50 0.02 -9.02
N ALA A 135 16.38 0.02 -8.29
CA ALA A 135 15.95 1.18 -7.50
C ALA A 135 17.01 1.54 -6.43
N ALA A 136 17.20 2.84 -6.16
CA ALA A 136 18.15 3.30 -5.14
C ALA A 136 17.85 2.72 -3.73
N ALA A 137 16.56 2.50 -3.44
CA ALA A 137 16.09 1.85 -2.21
C ALA A 137 15.76 0.36 -2.43
N CYS A 138 16.49 -0.33 -3.31
CA CYS A 138 16.32 -1.78 -3.51
C CYS A 138 16.56 -2.53 -2.19
N ARG A 139 15.61 -3.38 -1.81
CA ARG A 139 15.67 -4.16 -0.56
C ARG A 139 16.60 -5.38 -0.63
N GLY A 140 17.01 -5.78 -1.85
CA GLY A 140 17.79 -7.00 -2.08
C GLY A 140 17.00 -8.30 -1.94
N VAL A 141 16.04 -8.36 -1.01
CA VAL A 141 15.06 -9.44 -0.86
C VAL A 141 13.70 -8.82 -0.55
N VAL A 142 12.66 -9.27 -1.23
CA VAL A 142 11.26 -8.91 -0.97
C VAL A 142 10.61 -10.06 -0.22
N THR A 143 9.86 -9.77 0.85
CA THR A 143 9.20 -10.80 1.67
C THR A 143 7.71 -10.54 1.84
N GLY A 144 6.93 -11.59 2.15
CA GLY A 144 5.52 -11.42 2.53
C GLY A 144 5.31 -10.86 3.94
N ARG A 145 6.38 -10.50 4.65
CA ARG A 145 6.34 -9.78 5.93
C ARG A 145 6.76 -8.32 5.81
N ASP A 146 7.03 -7.85 4.59
CA ASP A 146 7.46 -6.47 4.35
C ASP A 146 6.41 -5.44 4.78
N TRP A 147 5.12 -5.82 4.88
CA TRP A 147 4.07 -4.98 5.45
C TRP A 147 4.35 -4.54 6.90
N THR A 148 5.19 -5.26 7.65
CA THR A 148 5.59 -4.90 9.02
C THR A 148 6.61 -3.75 9.07
N ARG A 149 7.19 -3.38 7.93
CA ARG A 149 8.27 -2.39 7.84
C ARG A 149 7.71 -0.96 7.91
N PRO A 150 8.11 -0.14 8.90
CA PRO A 150 7.60 1.23 9.03
C PRO A 150 7.88 2.13 7.83
N ASP A 151 9.03 1.96 7.17
CA ASP A 151 9.40 2.74 5.98
C ASP A 151 8.46 2.47 4.80
N LEU A 152 7.98 1.24 4.64
CA LEU A 152 7.03 0.89 3.58
C LEU A 152 5.61 1.33 3.93
N GLN A 153 5.18 1.16 5.18
CA GLN A 153 3.90 1.70 5.66
C GLN A 153 3.82 3.21 5.43
N ALA A 154 4.88 3.95 5.79
CA ALA A 154 4.95 5.39 5.57
C ALA A 154 4.95 5.76 4.07
N ARG A 155 5.64 5.00 3.23
CA ARG A 155 5.74 5.24 1.78
C ARG A 155 4.43 4.98 1.05
N TYR A 156 3.76 3.87 1.36
CA TYR A 156 2.59 3.42 0.61
C TYR A 156 1.27 3.90 1.21
N GLY A 157 1.23 4.29 2.49
CA GLY A 157 -0.01 4.73 3.13
C GLY A 157 -1.13 3.69 2.90
N PRO A 158 -2.26 4.06 2.26
CA PRO A 158 -3.37 3.15 2.01
C PRO A 158 -3.20 2.23 0.78
N HIS A 159 -2.09 2.32 0.04
CA HIS A 159 -1.93 1.65 -1.27
C HIS A 159 -1.43 0.20 -1.18
N TRP A 160 -2.21 -0.62 -0.47
CA TRP A 160 -2.00 -2.06 -0.30
C TRP A 160 -3.22 -2.84 -0.80
N VAL A 161 -3.05 -4.13 -1.08
CA VAL A 161 -4.23 -5.00 -1.25
C VAL A 161 -5.02 -5.06 0.07
N PRO A 162 -6.34 -5.28 0.00
CA PRO A 162 -7.23 -5.32 1.15
C PRO A 162 -6.69 -6.01 2.41
N ALA A 163 -6.27 -7.28 2.29
CA ALA A 163 -5.75 -8.07 3.40
C ALA A 163 -4.56 -7.42 4.13
N LEU A 164 -3.68 -6.75 3.37
CA LEU A 164 -2.51 -6.09 3.93
C LEU A 164 -2.86 -4.69 4.45
N LEU A 165 -3.77 -3.99 3.77
CA LEU A 165 -4.29 -2.70 4.22
C LEU A 165 -4.86 -2.82 5.64
N ASP A 166 -5.66 -3.85 5.89
CA ASP A 166 -6.23 -4.13 7.22
C ASP A 166 -5.16 -4.33 8.31
N ARG A 167 -3.97 -4.82 7.93
CA ARG A 167 -2.83 -5.02 8.85
C ARG A 167 -2.01 -3.76 9.10
N VAL A 168 -2.03 -2.79 8.18
CA VAL A 168 -1.23 -1.55 8.26
C VAL A 168 -2.04 -0.31 8.66
N ARG A 169 -3.38 -0.41 8.70
CA ARG A 169 -4.24 0.68 9.15
C ARG A 169 -3.85 1.16 10.56
N PRO A 170 -3.96 2.47 10.85
CA PRO A 170 -3.68 3.00 12.18
C PRO A 170 -4.54 2.33 13.24
N THR A 171 -3.88 1.68 14.20
CA THR A 171 -4.51 1.21 15.42
C THR A 171 -4.56 2.34 16.44
N ARG A 172 -5.38 2.19 17.50
CA ARG A 172 -5.37 3.12 18.63
C ARG A 172 -3.96 3.28 19.22
N ASP A 173 -3.23 2.17 19.37
CA ASP A 173 -1.86 2.19 19.89
C ASP A 173 -0.90 2.95 18.95
N ALA A 174 -1.07 2.81 17.63
CA ALA A 174 -0.26 3.54 16.65
C ALA A 174 -0.51 5.06 16.73
N VAL A 175 -1.78 5.48 16.82
CA VAL A 175 -2.15 6.89 16.99
C VAL A 175 -1.58 7.46 18.29
N GLU A 176 -1.71 6.74 19.40
CA GLU A 176 -1.14 7.15 20.67
C GLU A 176 0.38 7.32 20.59
N ALA A 177 1.08 6.38 19.93
CA ALA A 177 2.51 6.49 19.70
C ALA A 177 2.89 7.72 18.86
N TRP A 178 2.03 8.19 17.95
CA TRP A 178 2.25 9.44 17.22
C TRP A 178 2.13 10.67 18.11
N PHE A 179 1.10 10.77 18.94
CA PHE A 179 0.99 11.86 19.92
C PHE A 179 2.18 11.90 20.87
N VAL A 180 2.56 10.74 21.43
CA VAL A 180 3.72 10.63 22.33
C VAL A 180 5.00 11.06 21.61
N GLY A 181 5.21 10.57 20.39
CA GLY A 181 6.41 10.89 19.62
C GLY A 181 6.54 12.37 19.24
N VAL A 182 5.42 13.05 19.01
CA VAL A 182 5.42 14.51 18.80
C VAL A 182 5.80 15.24 20.09
N LEU A 183 5.22 14.83 21.22
CA LEU A 183 5.43 15.47 22.52
C LEU A 183 6.83 15.25 23.11
N ASP A 184 7.46 14.11 22.81
CA ASP A 184 8.82 13.79 23.25
C ASP A 184 9.91 14.20 22.24
N GLY A 185 9.51 14.69 21.06
CA GLY A 185 10.39 15.15 20.00
C GLY A 185 11.04 14.04 19.18
N SER A 186 10.70 12.77 19.39
CA SER A 186 11.16 11.64 18.56
C SER A 186 10.53 11.62 17.17
N ARG A 187 9.43 12.37 16.97
CA ARG A 187 8.77 12.58 15.68
C ARG A 187 8.48 14.06 15.48
N SER A 188 8.67 14.52 14.24
CA SER A 188 8.32 15.90 13.90
C SER A 188 6.80 16.05 13.71
N ARG A 189 6.29 17.26 13.95
CA ARG A 189 4.88 17.60 13.67
C ARG A 189 4.54 17.44 12.18
N ASP A 190 5.45 17.81 11.29
CA ASP A 190 5.33 17.64 9.83
C ASP A 190 5.22 16.15 9.43
N ASP A 191 5.98 15.26 10.08
CA ASP A 191 5.82 13.82 9.86
C ASP A 191 4.49 13.29 10.36
N ALA A 192 4.00 13.81 11.50
CA ALA A 192 2.71 13.42 12.07
C ALA A 192 1.55 13.88 11.18
N ASP A 193 1.57 15.12 10.69
CA ASP A 193 0.60 15.65 9.72
C ASP A 193 0.55 14.78 8.46
N ARG A 194 1.69 14.60 7.80
CA ARG A 194 1.77 13.80 6.57
C ARG A 194 1.38 12.34 6.78
N TRP A 195 1.62 11.79 7.97
CA TRP A 195 1.16 10.45 8.30
C TRP A 195 -0.35 10.42 8.46
N ALA A 196 -0.94 11.34 9.22
CA ALA A 196 -2.37 11.39 9.48
C ALA A 196 -3.19 11.64 8.19
N ALA A 197 -2.71 12.52 7.31
CA ALA A 197 -3.35 12.88 6.04
C ALA A 197 -3.56 11.71 5.07
N LYS A 198 -2.92 10.56 5.30
CA LYS A 198 -3.01 9.37 4.43
C LYS A 198 -4.15 8.42 4.77
N TRP A 199 -4.77 8.59 5.94
CA TRP A 199 -5.65 7.59 6.51
C TRP A 199 -7.07 8.10 6.67
N ASP A 200 -8.00 7.19 6.43
CA ASP A 200 -9.36 7.27 6.90
C ASP A 200 -9.63 6.04 7.79
N ALA A 201 -10.43 6.22 8.83
CA ALA A 201 -10.64 5.23 9.88
C ALA A 201 -12.12 5.08 10.25
N ASP A 202 -12.57 3.83 10.35
CA ASP A 202 -13.92 3.50 10.80
C ASP A 202 -14.09 3.71 12.32
N ASP A 203 -13.01 3.48 13.10
CA ASP A 203 -12.99 3.74 14.55
C ASP A 203 -13.07 5.25 14.80
N GLU A 204 -14.16 5.70 15.43
CA GLU A 204 -14.45 7.12 15.64
C GLU A 204 -13.35 7.84 16.45
N ALA A 205 -12.76 7.17 17.45
CA ALA A 205 -11.69 7.76 18.23
C ALA A 205 -10.42 7.92 17.39
N VAL A 206 -10.08 6.90 16.59
CA VAL A 206 -8.95 6.95 15.66
C VAL A 206 -9.15 8.07 14.63
N ARG A 207 -10.34 8.16 14.01
CA ARG A 207 -10.67 9.20 13.04
C ARG A 207 -10.55 10.60 13.64
N TRP A 208 -11.14 10.82 14.81
CA TRP A 208 -11.04 12.09 15.55
C TRP A 208 -9.58 12.48 15.81
N ALA A 209 -8.73 11.52 16.21
CA ALA A 209 -7.32 11.79 16.46
C ALA A 209 -6.53 12.05 15.18
N LEU A 210 -6.83 11.35 14.07
CA LEU A 210 -6.24 11.62 12.77
C LEU A 210 -6.57 13.04 12.30
N ASP A 211 -7.81 13.50 12.49
CA ASP A 211 -8.23 14.88 12.15
C ASP A 211 -7.47 15.95 12.95
N LEU A 212 -7.04 15.65 14.18
CA LEU A 212 -6.22 16.56 14.99
C LEU A 212 -4.73 16.51 14.64
N LEU A 213 -4.22 15.32 14.33
CA LEU A 213 -2.83 15.14 13.88
C LEU A 213 -2.64 15.75 12.49
N HIS A 214 -3.66 15.72 11.64
CA HIS A 214 -3.67 16.45 10.37
C HIS A 214 -3.82 17.96 10.63
N GLY A 215 -2.77 18.72 10.33
CA GLY A 215 -2.65 20.15 10.62
C GLY A 215 -1.92 20.47 11.92
N ILE A 216 -1.36 19.47 12.62
CA ILE A 216 -0.59 19.68 13.86
C ILE A 216 0.69 20.51 13.65
N ASP A 217 1.15 20.61 12.40
CA ASP A 217 2.32 21.37 11.97
C ASP A 217 2.01 22.80 11.49
N LEU A 218 0.73 23.18 11.42
CA LEU A 218 0.31 24.53 11.03
C LEU A 218 0.91 25.57 11.97
N GLN A 219 1.45 26.65 11.40
CA GLN A 219 2.08 27.75 12.13
C GLN A 219 1.20 29.00 12.14
N VAL A 220 1.17 29.71 13.26
CA VAL A 220 0.45 30.99 13.41
C VAL A 220 1.08 32.08 12.56
N ASP A 221 2.40 32.05 12.44
CA ASP A 221 3.19 33.02 11.70
C ASP A 221 4.54 32.45 11.24
N ARG A 222 5.37 33.30 10.63
CA ARG A 222 6.71 32.92 10.13
C ARG A 222 7.77 32.79 11.22
N THR A 223 7.42 32.97 12.50
CA THR A 223 8.36 32.81 13.63
C THR A 223 8.57 31.34 14.01
N GLY A 224 7.75 30.44 13.45
CA GLY A 224 7.79 29.01 13.75
C GLY A 224 6.89 28.60 14.91
N MET A 225 6.07 29.52 15.44
CA MET A 225 5.09 29.20 16.47
C MET A 225 3.95 28.38 15.88
N PHE A 226 3.72 27.18 16.43
CA PHE A 226 2.63 26.31 16.00
C PHE A 226 1.27 26.85 16.44
N LEU A 227 0.25 26.63 15.61
CA LEU A 227 -1.15 26.94 15.89
C LEU A 227 -1.67 26.18 17.12
N HIS A 228 -1.13 24.98 17.33
CA HIS A 228 -1.44 24.13 18.45
C HIS A 228 -0.19 23.88 19.28
N ASP A 229 -0.14 24.39 20.51
CA ASP A 229 1.02 24.20 21.39
C ASP A 229 1.07 22.79 22.01
N ASP A 230 2.14 22.48 22.74
CA ASP A 230 2.31 21.15 23.35
C ASP A 230 1.31 20.89 24.49
N GLU A 231 0.75 21.93 25.12
CA GLU A 231 -0.28 21.76 26.16
C GLU A 231 -1.59 21.29 25.53
N GLN A 232 -1.99 21.88 24.40
CA GLN A 232 -3.14 21.44 23.61
C GLN A 232 -2.95 20.00 23.13
N VAL A 233 -1.77 19.65 22.60
CA VAL A 233 -1.48 18.28 22.14
C VAL A 233 -1.52 17.27 23.30
N ARG A 234 -1.04 17.62 24.51
CA ARG A 234 -1.21 16.78 25.71
C ARG A 234 -2.68 16.59 26.08
N GLY A 235 -3.49 17.64 25.95
CA GLY A 235 -4.94 17.59 26.15
C GLY A 235 -5.60 16.60 25.22
N TRP A 236 -5.27 16.64 23.92
CA TRP A 236 -5.78 15.70 22.93
C TRP A 236 -5.39 14.26 23.21
N LEU A 237 -4.13 14.00 23.60
CA LEU A 237 -3.69 12.66 23.99
C LEU A 237 -4.45 12.12 25.21
N ALA A 238 -4.70 12.97 26.21
CA ALA A 238 -5.48 12.58 27.38
C ALA A 238 -6.93 12.25 27.01
N GLU A 239 -7.57 13.05 26.15
CA GLU A 239 -8.91 12.79 25.65
C GLU A 239 -8.97 11.51 24.80
N PHE A 240 -7.97 11.28 23.93
CA PHE A 240 -7.86 10.05 23.14
C PHE A 240 -7.84 8.79 24.02
N ARG A 241 -7.02 8.81 25.08
CA ARG A 241 -6.93 7.72 26.07
C ARG A 241 -8.25 7.53 26.82
N ALA A 242 -8.97 8.61 27.13
CA ALA A 242 -10.27 8.52 27.79
C ALA A 242 -11.33 7.88 26.88
N ARG A 243 -11.37 8.25 25.60
CA ARG A 243 -12.24 7.62 24.58
C ARG A 243 -11.97 6.11 24.48
N ARG A 244 -10.71 5.69 24.65
CA ARG A 244 -10.34 4.27 24.68
C ARG A 244 -10.95 3.49 25.86
N ALA A 245 -11.13 4.12 27.01
CA ALA A 245 -11.67 3.49 28.21
C ALA A 245 -13.21 3.44 28.27
N GLY A 246 -13.89 4.28 27.47
CA GLY A 246 -15.36 4.35 27.43
C GLY A 246 -16.04 3.33 26.53
N ASP A 247 -15.30 2.66 25.63
CA ASP A 247 -15.80 1.62 24.72
C ASP A 247 -15.69 0.19 25.29
N SER A 248 -15.41 0.06 26.59
CA SER A 248 -15.22 -1.23 27.30
C SER A 248 -16.48 -1.75 27.97
#